data_AF-A0A956DRK2-F1
#
_entry.id   AF-A0A956DRK2-F1
#
_cell.length_a   1.000
_cell.length_b   1.000
_cell.length_c   1.000
_cell.angle_alpha   90.00
_cell.angle_beta   90.00
_cell.angle_gamma   90.00
#
_symmetry.space_group_name_H-M   'P 1'
#
loop_
_entity.id
_entity.type
_entity.pdbx_description
1 polymer ?
#
loop_
_entity_poly.entity_id
_entity_poly.type
_entity_poly.pdbx_seq_one_letter_code
_entity_poly.pdbx_strand_id
1 'polypeptide(L)'
;MDALLWAIAAVVTALPVAVHVAVLWRSTYLRLHFGLWLATMGVAAAAVVPITLVEQIVQRWAEIDIVTGSGGGVSLLLYGFLIAAPLEMGIITIAVVPFWRLRRLRLRAGLSRSLETREGTAFAVSSALGFASLRNVANLWLSGVSWLAIGQNALYTATFALLASLWGYVLGRNAHRGMRSKRFSTAWVVATTFTAVCDQLIYRRGTGALVAVLPLLLSMLVVAWIVWRDAQSRDAVSSGGRLSSLFAAAPAPSLDAIRDAFRRQDRPLTLRWIAFGAFVTTGLITTGLALAVWAGHEAGLDFSAVDQQQTTTEGMIPLVVLGTGALSAFPVSGYLLARASGTQTVIEPAIAASLAMVLVMVFMGMLAPVSVVFAVAFSPVAFALSCIGAWVGLS
;
A
#
# COMPACT_ATOMS: atom_id res chain seq x y z
N MET A 1 0.24 -34.21 7.77
CA MET A 1 -0.35 -32.88 7.54
C MET A 1 0.74 -31.82 7.43
N ASP A 2 1.71 -31.82 8.33
CA ASP A 2 2.78 -30.81 8.41
C ASP A 2 3.66 -30.73 7.15
N ALA A 3 4.02 -31.86 6.54
CA ALA A 3 4.81 -31.88 5.30
C ALA A 3 4.11 -31.15 4.13
N LEU A 4 2.78 -31.28 4.03
CA LEU A 4 1.99 -30.57 3.02
C LEU A 4 1.97 -29.06 3.30
N LEU A 5 1.80 -28.66 4.56
CA LEU A 5 1.82 -27.25 4.96
C LEU A 5 3.17 -26.59 4.68
N TRP A 6 4.27 -27.28 4.99
CA TRP A 6 5.62 -26.82 4.65
C TRP A 6 5.83 -26.69 3.13
N ALA A 7 5.35 -27.64 2.34
CA ALA A 7 5.41 -27.56 0.88
C ALA A 7 4.64 -26.34 0.35
N ILE A 8 3.44 -26.09 0.87
CA ILE A 8 2.64 -24.91 0.49
C ILE A 8 3.33 -23.61 0.93
N ALA A 9 3.85 -23.56 2.15
CA ALA A 9 4.57 -22.40 2.66
C ALA A 9 5.82 -22.07 1.80
N ALA A 10 6.55 -23.11 1.38
CA ALA A 10 7.67 -22.98 0.45
C ALA A 10 7.23 -22.44 -0.90
N VAL A 11 6.15 -22.97 -1.47
CA VAL A 11 5.57 -22.49 -2.75
C VAL A 11 5.13 -21.03 -2.63
N VAL A 12 4.40 -20.66 -1.57
CA VAL A 12 3.91 -19.29 -1.35
C VAL A 12 5.06 -18.29 -1.20
N THR A 13 6.16 -18.70 -0.55
CA THR A 13 7.35 -17.85 -0.39
C THR A 13 8.17 -17.75 -1.68
N ALA A 14 8.31 -18.85 -2.42
CA ALA A 14 9.11 -18.90 -3.64
C ALA A 14 8.39 -18.35 -4.88
N LEU A 15 7.05 -18.43 -4.95
CA LEU A 15 6.25 -18.06 -6.11
C LEU A 15 6.45 -16.59 -6.53
N PRO A 16 6.38 -15.58 -5.63
CA PRO A 16 6.62 -14.19 -6.01
C PRO A 16 8.02 -13.97 -6.59
N VAL A 17 9.03 -14.65 -6.02
CA VAL A 17 10.41 -14.61 -6.53
C VAL A 17 10.49 -15.23 -7.92
N ALA A 18 9.89 -16.41 -8.11
CA ALA A 18 9.86 -17.10 -9.40
C ALA A 18 9.15 -16.28 -10.48
N VAL A 19 8.00 -15.68 -10.17
CA VAL A 19 7.25 -14.79 -11.06
C VAL A 19 8.10 -13.57 -11.42
N HIS A 20 8.74 -12.94 -10.44
CA HIS A 20 9.62 -11.79 -10.70
C HIS A 20 10.80 -12.17 -11.59
N VAL A 21 11.48 -13.28 -11.30
CA VAL A 21 12.57 -13.81 -12.14
C VAL A 21 12.09 -14.11 -13.56
N ALA A 22 10.91 -14.71 -13.73
CA ALA A 22 10.34 -14.98 -15.04
C ALA A 22 10.03 -13.69 -15.83
N VAL A 23 9.54 -12.64 -15.16
CA VAL A 23 9.33 -11.32 -15.77
C VAL A 23 10.65 -10.68 -16.19
N LEU A 24 11.68 -10.74 -15.34
CA LEU A 24 13.03 -10.24 -15.68
C LEU A 24 13.64 -11.02 -16.85
N TRP A 25 13.43 -12.34 -16.89
CA TRP A 25 13.97 -13.22 -17.93
C TRP A 25 13.35 -12.96 -19.30
N ARG A 26 12.09 -12.53 -19.37
CA ARG A 26 11.45 -12.18 -20.65
C ARG A 26 12.03 -10.93 -21.31
N SER A 27 12.71 -10.07 -20.55
CA SER A 27 13.35 -8.86 -21.10
C SER A 27 14.82 -9.11 -21.41
N THR A 28 15.20 -9.06 -22.70
CA THR A 28 16.61 -9.18 -23.14
C THR A 28 17.53 -8.20 -22.43
N TYR A 29 17.03 -6.99 -22.18
CA TYR A 29 17.78 -5.96 -21.48
C TYR A 29 17.97 -6.29 -19.99
N LEU A 30 16.90 -6.68 -19.30
CA LEU A 30 16.99 -6.99 -17.86
C LEU A 30 17.82 -8.26 -17.59
N ARG A 31 17.82 -9.22 -18.53
CA ARG A 31 18.68 -10.41 -18.49
C ARG A 31 20.17 -10.09 -18.41
N LEU A 32 20.65 -9.07 -19.12
CA LEU A 32 22.05 -8.63 -19.03
C LEU A 32 22.44 -8.13 -17.63
N HIS A 33 21.46 -7.68 -16.86
CA HIS A 33 21.63 -7.18 -15.50
C HIS A 33 21.16 -8.18 -14.43
N PHE A 34 20.86 -9.43 -14.81
CA PHE A 34 20.38 -10.49 -13.92
C PHE A 34 21.21 -10.64 -12.64
N GLY A 35 22.54 -10.65 -12.78
CA GLY A 35 23.44 -10.73 -11.63
C GLY A 35 23.32 -9.56 -10.64
N LEU A 36 23.03 -8.35 -11.11
CA LEU A 36 22.83 -7.18 -10.24
C LEU A 36 21.50 -7.26 -9.49
N TRP A 37 20.44 -7.75 -10.13
CA TRP A 37 19.14 -7.98 -9.47
C TRP A 37 19.26 -9.06 -8.39
N LEU A 38 19.91 -10.18 -8.72
CA LEU A 38 20.14 -11.26 -7.75
C LEU A 38 21.00 -10.80 -6.59
N ALA A 39 22.06 -10.03 -6.85
CA ALA A 39 22.89 -9.49 -5.80
C ALA A 39 22.12 -8.50 -4.91
N THR A 40 21.23 -7.67 -5.48
CA THR A 40 20.33 -6.78 -4.72
C THR A 40 19.41 -7.59 -3.81
N MET A 41 18.78 -8.62 -4.35
CA MET A 41 17.90 -9.53 -3.62
C MET A 41 18.66 -10.25 -2.48
N GLY A 42 19.86 -10.75 -2.77
CA GLY A 42 20.71 -11.44 -1.79
C GLY A 42 21.19 -10.52 -0.67
N VAL A 43 21.58 -9.28 -0.98
CA VAL A 43 21.98 -8.29 0.04
C VAL A 43 20.80 -7.93 0.94
N ALA A 44 19.61 -7.71 0.36
CA ALA A 44 18.41 -7.41 1.13
C ALA A 44 17.98 -8.59 2.02
N ALA A 45 18.08 -9.82 1.51
CA ALA A 45 17.86 -11.03 2.29
C ALA A 45 18.86 -11.12 3.45
N ALA A 46 20.17 -11.03 3.18
CA ALA A 46 21.20 -11.09 4.22
C ALA A 46 21.03 -10.02 5.31
N ALA A 47 20.50 -8.85 4.96
CA ALA A 47 20.22 -7.77 5.89
C ALA A 47 19.09 -8.06 6.90
N VAL A 48 18.30 -9.13 6.71
CA VAL A 48 17.27 -9.58 7.68
C VAL A 48 17.88 -10.04 9.01
N VAL A 49 19.12 -10.54 9.01
CA VAL A 49 19.78 -10.97 10.25
C VAL A 49 20.17 -9.77 11.13
N PRO A 50 20.94 -8.77 10.67
CA PRO A 50 21.31 -7.64 11.52
C PRO A 50 20.09 -6.80 11.93
N ILE A 51 19.07 -6.66 11.08
CA ILE A 51 17.85 -5.92 11.46
C ILE A 51 17.08 -6.58 12.59
N THR A 52 16.91 -7.91 12.54
CA THR A 52 16.18 -8.63 13.59
C THR A 52 16.93 -8.54 14.93
N LEU A 53 18.27 -8.54 14.92
CA LEU A 53 19.07 -8.28 16.10
C LEU A 53 18.88 -6.86 16.65
N VAL A 54 18.90 -5.84 15.79
CA VAL A 54 18.66 -4.45 16.20
C VAL A 54 17.24 -4.29 16.77
N GLU A 55 16.24 -4.85 16.10
CA GLU A 55 14.85 -4.84 16.56
C GLU A 55 14.71 -5.49 17.93
N GLN A 56 15.35 -6.65 18.15
CA GLN A 56 15.37 -7.34 19.45
C GLN A 56 16.07 -6.51 20.54
N ILE A 57 17.18 -5.86 20.23
CA ILE A 57 17.89 -4.99 21.19
C ILE A 57 16.98 -3.81 21.59
N VAL A 58 16.34 -3.16 20.62
CA VAL A 58 15.45 -2.03 20.88
C VAL A 58 14.21 -2.49 21.65
N GLN A 59 13.62 -3.63 21.32
CA GLN A 59 12.47 -4.21 22.03
C GLN A 59 12.81 -4.50 23.50
N ARG A 60 13.95 -5.15 23.75
CA ARG A 60 14.44 -5.42 25.12
C ARG A 60 14.69 -4.13 25.89
N TRP A 61 15.31 -3.14 25.24
CA TRP A 61 15.60 -1.85 25.87
C TRP A 61 14.33 -1.05 26.20
N ALA A 62 13.32 -1.13 25.33
CA ALA A 62 12.04 -0.47 25.53
C ALA A 62 11.06 -1.27 26.41
N GLU A 63 11.45 -2.46 26.89
CA GLU A 63 10.60 -3.41 27.61
C GLU A 63 9.29 -3.73 26.85
N ILE A 64 9.36 -3.73 25.52
CA ILE A 64 8.24 -4.06 24.64
C ILE A 64 8.39 -5.50 24.19
N ASP A 65 7.44 -6.35 24.57
CA ASP A 65 7.34 -7.69 24.01
C ASP A 65 6.19 -7.73 22.99
N ILE A 66 6.57 -7.90 21.72
CA ILE A 66 5.63 -7.98 20.61
C ILE A 66 4.81 -9.27 20.68
N VAL A 67 5.37 -10.35 21.25
CA VAL A 67 4.72 -11.67 21.31
C VAL A 67 3.68 -11.71 22.42
N THR A 68 4.02 -11.20 23.60
CA THR A 68 3.08 -11.15 24.73
C THR A 68 2.19 -9.90 24.73
N GLY A 69 2.47 -8.93 23.85
CA GLY A 69 1.74 -7.66 23.78
C GLY A 69 2.02 -6.73 24.97
N SER A 70 3.12 -6.95 25.69
CA SER A 70 3.53 -6.09 26.80
C SER A 70 4.06 -4.75 26.26
N GLY A 71 3.69 -3.65 26.92
CA GLY A 71 4.03 -2.28 26.50
C GLY A 71 2.83 -1.42 26.06
N GLY A 72 1.63 -2.01 25.98
CA GLY A 72 0.40 -1.29 25.63
C GLY A 72 0.29 -0.94 24.13
N GLY A 73 -0.94 -0.77 23.66
CA GLY A 73 -1.22 -0.61 22.23
C GLY A 73 -0.50 0.59 21.59
N VAL A 74 -0.39 1.72 22.30
CA VAL A 74 0.26 2.94 21.77
C VAL A 74 1.76 2.74 21.54
N SER A 75 2.46 2.12 22.48
CA SER A 75 3.92 1.91 22.38
C SER A 75 4.26 0.97 21.23
N LEU A 76 3.44 -0.07 21.01
CA LEU A 76 3.59 -0.97 19.85
C LEU A 76 3.37 -0.24 18.52
N LEU A 77 2.46 0.75 18.48
CA LEU A 77 2.26 1.59 17.30
C LEU A 77 3.46 2.50 17.07
N LEU A 78 3.89 3.24 18.09
CA LEU A 78 5.04 4.14 17.99
C LEU A 78 6.30 3.37 17.56
N TYR A 79 6.54 2.20 18.13
CA TYR A 79 7.62 1.30 17.74
C TYR A 79 7.51 0.90 16.25
N GLY A 80 6.33 0.48 15.81
CA GLY A 80 6.11 0.07 14.42
C GLY A 80 6.35 1.19 13.40
N PHE A 81 5.84 2.40 13.69
CA PHE A 81 5.92 3.55 12.78
C PHE A 81 7.27 4.28 12.81
N LEU A 82 7.88 4.41 13.98
CA LEU A 82 9.09 5.22 14.14
C LEU A 82 10.38 4.40 14.02
N ILE A 83 10.33 3.09 14.29
CA ILE A 83 11.51 2.25 14.37
C ILE A 83 11.45 1.13 13.34
N ALA A 84 10.52 0.18 13.49
CA ALA A 84 10.53 -1.05 12.68
C ALA A 84 10.38 -0.76 11.18
N ALA A 85 9.28 -0.13 10.76
CA ALA A 85 9.04 0.07 9.33
C ALA A 85 10.08 0.99 8.65
N PRO A 86 10.54 2.12 9.25
CA PRO A 86 11.61 2.91 8.66
C PRO A 86 12.92 2.14 8.50
N LEU A 87 13.24 1.27 9.46
CA LEU A 87 14.47 0.50 9.46
C LEU A 87 14.41 -0.61 8.40
N GLU A 88 13.29 -1.34 8.31
CA GLU A 88 13.03 -2.33 7.25
C GLU A 88 13.08 -1.69 5.86
N MET A 89 12.33 -0.62 5.64
CA MET A 89 12.27 0.05 4.34
C MET A 89 13.58 0.77 3.99
N GLY A 90 14.31 1.22 5.01
CA GLY A 90 15.66 1.76 4.90
C GLY A 90 16.64 0.70 4.39
N ILE A 91 16.65 -0.50 4.97
CA ILE A 91 17.52 -1.60 4.55
C ILE A 91 17.23 -2.05 3.13
N ILE A 92 15.95 -2.20 2.77
CA ILE A 92 15.55 -2.55 1.41
C ILE A 92 16.05 -1.50 0.41
N THR A 93 15.99 -0.22 0.79
CA THR A 93 16.48 0.88 -0.04
C THR A 93 18.00 0.89 -0.14
N ILE A 94 18.71 0.68 0.98
CA ILE A 94 20.18 0.65 1.06
C ILE A 94 20.73 -0.50 0.21
N ALA A 95 20.08 -1.67 0.23
CA ALA A 95 20.47 -2.82 -0.59
C ALA A 95 20.46 -2.50 -2.10
N VAL A 96 19.62 -1.56 -2.55
CA VAL A 96 19.58 -1.10 -3.96
C VAL A 96 20.73 -0.15 -4.31
N VAL A 97 21.22 0.65 -3.35
CA VAL A 97 22.21 1.73 -3.58
C VAL A 97 23.45 1.28 -4.36
N PRO A 98 24.20 0.23 -3.95
CA PRO A 98 25.45 -0.12 -4.62
C PRO A 98 25.21 -0.55 -6.07
N PHE A 99 24.16 -1.32 -6.33
CA PHE A 99 23.84 -1.82 -7.66
C PHE A 99 23.29 -0.72 -8.57
N TRP A 100 22.51 0.22 -8.00
CA TRP A 100 22.07 1.41 -8.72
C TRP A 100 23.24 2.33 -9.10
N ARG A 101 24.29 2.41 -8.28
CA ARG A 101 25.51 3.16 -8.59
C ARG A 101 26.36 2.46 -9.66
N LEU A 102 26.57 1.15 -9.53
CA LEU A 102 27.29 0.34 -10.51
C LEU A 102 26.64 0.39 -11.90
N ARG A 103 25.30 0.38 -11.94
CA ARG A 103 24.51 0.61 -13.15
C ARG A 103 24.90 1.92 -13.85
N ARG A 104 24.92 3.04 -13.12
CA ARG A 104 25.29 4.36 -13.69
C ARG A 104 26.70 4.38 -14.27
N LEU A 105 27.62 3.62 -13.70
CA LEU A 105 29.00 3.52 -14.22
C LEU A 105 29.06 2.71 -15.51
N ARG A 106 28.32 1.60 -15.59
CA ARG A 106 28.28 0.73 -16.79
C ARG A 106 27.50 1.33 -17.96
N LEU A 107 26.48 2.15 -17.67
CA LEU A 107 25.49 2.58 -18.67
C LEU A 107 25.54 4.09 -18.97
N ARG A 108 26.75 4.66 -19.08
CA ARG A 108 26.96 6.08 -19.47
C ARG A 108 26.35 6.47 -20.83
N ALA A 109 25.71 5.55 -21.56
CA ALA A 109 25.11 5.79 -22.88
C ALA A 109 23.59 5.56 -22.90
N GLY A 110 22.82 6.64 -23.00
CA GLY A 110 21.63 6.74 -23.87
C GLY A 110 20.43 5.82 -23.65
N LEU A 111 20.20 5.25 -22.46
CA LEU A 111 18.99 4.46 -22.23
C LEU A 111 17.71 5.30 -22.35
N SER A 112 16.69 4.71 -22.98
CA SER A 112 15.34 5.28 -23.00
C SER A 112 14.80 5.37 -21.57
N ARG A 113 14.17 6.49 -21.21
CA ARG A 113 13.61 6.75 -19.86
C ARG A 113 12.67 5.65 -19.35
N SER A 114 11.96 4.95 -20.23
CA SER A 114 11.09 3.82 -19.90
C SER A 114 11.85 2.64 -19.31
N LEU A 115 12.99 2.28 -19.91
CA LEU A 115 13.89 1.25 -19.40
C LEU A 115 14.45 1.63 -18.03
N GLU A 116 14.86 2.89 -17.84
CA GLU A 116 15.32 3.36 -16.52
C GLU A 116 14.24 3.21 -15.44
N THR A 117 12.98 3.44 -15.81
CA THR A 117 11.82 3.30 -14.92
C THR A 117 11.58 1.84 -14.55
N ARG A 118 11.57 0.94 -15.54
CA ARG A 118 11.43 -0.51 -15.33
C ARG A 118 12.55 -1.08 -14.48
N GLU A 119 13.77 -0.58 -14.66
CA GLU A 119 14.90 -0.97 -13.83
C GLU A 119 14.75 -0.47 -12.38
N GLY A 120 14.37 0.80 -12.18
CA GLY A 120 14.11 1.31 -10.84
C GLY A 120 13.10 0.46 -10.08
N THR A 121 11.99 0.10 -10.72
CA THR A 121 10.97 -0.79 -10.14
C THR A 121 11.50 -2.18 -9.87
N ALA A 122 12.25 -2.77 -10.80
CA ALA A 122 12.77 -4.11 -10.62
C ALA A 122 13.74 -4.22 -9.43
N PHE A 123 14.45 -3.13 -9.07
CA PHE A 123 15.55 -3.19 -8.06
C PHE A 123 14.92 -3.13 -6.70
N ALA A 124 13.94 -2.23 -6.59
CA ALA A 124 13.08 -2.12 -5.44
C ALA A 124 12.33 -3.43 -5.18
N VAL A 125 11.67 -4.00 -6.20
CA VAL A 125 10.93 -5.27 -6.05
C VAL A 125 11.87 -6.43 -5.73
N SER A 126 13.02 -6.56 -6.41
CA SER A 126 14.02 -7.59 -6.09
C SER A 126 14.51 -7.48 -4.64
N SER A 127 14.82 -6.27 -4.18
CA SER A 127 15.24 -6.03 -2.80
C SER A 127 14.14 -6.43 -1.80
N ALA A 128 12.91 -5.98 -2.04
CA ALA A 128 11.77 -6.24 -1.18
C ALA A 128 11.42 -7.74 -1.12
N LEU A 129 11.47 -8.45 -2.26
CA LEU A 129 11.23 -9.89 -2.31
C LEU A 129 12.34 -10.68 -1.59
N GLY A 130 13.60 -10.27 -1.71
CA GLY A 130 14.71 -10.90 -0.97
C GLY A 130 14.54 -10.77 0.54
N PHE A 131 14.23 -9.54 1.00
CA PHE A 131 13.95 -9.26 2.41
C PHE A 131 12.73 -10.04 2.92
N ALA A 132 11.58 -9.93 2.23
CA ALA A 132 10.34 -10.57 2.64
C ALA A 132 10.44 -12.10 2.63
N SER A 133 11.13 -12.69 1.65
CA SER A 133 11.29 -14.14 1.57
C SER A 133 12.06 -14.69 2.78
N LEU A 134 13.21 -14.08 3.12
CA LEU A 134 13.99 -14.57 4.26
C LEU A 134 13.27 -14.31 5.59
N ARG A 135 12.60 -13.17 5.74
CA ARG A 135 11.78 -12.88 6.92
C ARG A 135 10.62 -13.87 7.07
N ASN A 136 9.95 -14.23 5.99
CA ASN A 136 8.88 -15.23 6.01
C ASN A 136 9.38 -16.62 6.41
N VAL A 137 10.54 -17.04 5.89
CA VAL A 137 11.18 -18.30 6.28
C VAL A 137 11.51 -18.30 7.77
N ALA A 138 12.13 -17.22 8.26
CA ALA A 138 12.45 -17.07 9.68
C ALA A 138 11.18 -17.10 10.55
N ASN A 139 10.12 -16.39 10.13
CA ASN A 139 8.85 -16.36 10.85
C ASN A 139 8.19 -17.76 10.92
N LEU A 140 8.14 -18.50 9.81
CA LEU A 140 7.59 -19.86 9.79
C LEU A 140 8.42 -20.83 10.62
N TRP A 141 9.73 -20.63 10.66
CA TRP A 141 10.62 -21.47 11.44
C TRP A 141 10.48 -21.24 12.94
N LEU A 142 10.29 -19.98 13.36
CA LEU A 142 10.15 -19.62 14.78
C LEU A 142 8.72 -19.85 15.31
N SER A 143 7.71 -19.49 14.52
CA SER A 143 6.30 -19.50 14.93
C SER A 143 5.58 -20.80 14.57
N GLY A 144 6.21 -21.67 13.77
CA GLY A 144 5.60 -22.86 13.19
C GLY A 144 4.76 -22.56 11.95
N VAL A 145 4.34 -23.62 11.24
CA VAL A 145 3.55 -23.50 10.01
C VAL A 145 2.07 -23.74 10.30
N SER A 146 1.26 -22.74 9.99
CA SER A 146 -0.20 -22.81 10.00
C SER A 146 -0.75 -22.17 8.72
N TRP A 147 -1.99 -22.47 8.35
CA TRP A 147 -2.66 -21.81 7.22
C TRP A 147 -2.70 -20.28 7.38
N LEU A 148 -2.89 -19.82 8.62
CA LEU A 148 -2.86 -18.39 8.95
C LEU A 148 -1.48 -17.78 8.69
N ALA A 149 -0.41 -18.42 9.17
CA ALA A 149 0.95 -17.95 8.95
C ALA A 149 1.33 -17.92 7.45
N ILE A 150 0.88 -18.92 6.68
CA ILE A 150 1.04 -18.94 5.22
C ILE A 150 0.33 -17.74 4.57
N GLY A 151 -0.91 -17.47 4.97
CA GLY A 151 -1.68 -16.32 4.48
C GLY A 151 -1.05 -14.98 4.83
N GLN A 152 -0.62 -14.81 6.09
CA GLN A 152 0.08 -13.61 6.57
C GLN A 152 1.36 -13.35 5.77
N ASN A 153 2.18 -14.38 5.56
CA ASN A 153 3.41 -14.29 4.79
C ASN A 153 3.16 -13.96 3.32
N ALA A 154 2.10 -14.51 2.72
CA ALA A 154 1.70 -14.17 1.34
C ALA A 154 1.33 -12.68 1.21
N LEU A 155 0.48 -12.19 2.13
CA LEU A 155 0.04 -10.79 2.18
C LEU A 155 1.22 -9.85 2.46
N TYR A 156 2.13 -10.24 3.34
CA TYR A 156 3.32 -9.48 3.67
C TYR A 156 4.24 -9.30 2.46
N THR A 157 4.56 -10.39 1.75
CA THR A 157 5.38 -10.33 0.54
C THR A 157 4.74 -9.47 -0.55
N ALA A 158 3.43 -9.63 -0.78
CA ALA A 158 2.70 -8.84 -1.76
C ALA A 158 2.74 -7.34 -1.42
N THR A 159 2.47 -7.00 -0.17
CA THR A 159 2.53 -5.62 0.33
C THR A 159 3.90 -5.00 0.08
N PHE A 160 4.97 -5.68 0.49
CA PHE A 160 6.33 -5.18 0.34
C PHE A 160 6.72 -4.98 -1.13
N ALA A 161 6.38 -5.93 -1.99
CA ALA A 161 6.65 -5.80 -3.43
C ALA A 161 5.91 -4.61 -4.04
N LEU A 162 4.63 -4.42 -3.71
CA LEU A 162 3.83 -3.31 -4.23
C LEU A 162 4.32 -1.96 -3.72
N LEU A 163 4.58 -1.84 -2.42
CA LEU A 163 5.11 -0.60 -1.82
C LEU A 163 6.50 -0.26 -2.33
N ALA A 164 7.35 -1.26 -2.53
CA ALA A 164 8.67 -1.07 -3.12
C ALA A 164 8.59 -0.61 -4.58
N SER A 165 7.64 -1.15 -5.35
CA SER A 165 7.42 -0.73 -6.74
C SER A 165 7.13 0.78 -6.85
N LEU A 166 6.46 1.38 -5.86
CA LEU A 166 6.12 2.80 -5.85
C LEU A 166 7.36 3.70 -5.81
N TRP A 167 8.25 3.51 -4.82
CA TRP A 167 9.47 4.31 -4.76
C TRP A 167 10.50 3.89 -5.81
N GLY A 168 10.51 2.62 -6.23
CA GLY A 168 11.33 2.12 -7.34
C GLY A 168 10.98 2.79 -8.67
N TYR A 169 9.68 2.99 -8.93
CA TYR A 169 9.21 3.75 -10.07
C TYR A 169 9.70 5.20 -10.04
N VAL A 170 9.61 5.87 -8.88
CA VAL A 170 10.08 7.26 -8.73
C VAL A 170 11.61 7.36 -8.88
N LEU A 171 12.34 6.35 -8.38
CA LEU A 171 13.78 6.24 -8.51
C LEU A 171 14.20 6.12 -9.99
N GLY A 172 13.52 5.27 -10.76
CA GLY A 172 13.77 5.10 -12.18
C GLY A 172 13.33 6.31 -13.02
N ARG A 173 12.16 6.89 -12.74
CA ARG A 173 11.65 8.08 -13.43
C ARG A 173 12.56 9.30 -13.25
N ASN A 174 13.23 9.42 -12.10
CA ASN A 174 14.17 10.52 -11.83
C ASN A 174 15.61 10.01 -11.73
N ALA A 175 16.01 9.08 -12.62
CA ALA A 175 17.29 8.40 -12.58
C ALA A 175 18.49 9.35 -12.43
N HIS A 176 18.43 10.58 -12.95
CA HIS A 176 19.48 11.59 -12.83
C HIS A 176 19.66 12.08 -11.39
N ARG A 177 18.58 12.52 -10.74
CA ARG A 177 18.58 12.98 -9.34
C ARG A 177 18.72 11.81 -8.35
N GLY A 178 18.30 10.61 -8.76
CA GLY A 178 18.32 9.41 -7.94
C GLY A 178 17.53 9.58 -6.65
N MET A 179 18.07 9.01 -5.57
CA MET A 179 17.46 9.03 -4.22
C MET A 179 17.45 10.42 -3.57
N ARG A 180 18.16 11.42 -4.12
CA ARG A 180 18.18 12.81 -3.58
C ARG A 180 16.94 13.61 -3.96
N SER A 181 16.03 13.05 -4.76
CA SER A 181 14.84 13.79 -5.19
C SER A 181 13.79 13.88 -4.08
N LYS A 182 13.16 15.05 -3.93
CA LYS A 182 12.02 15.24 -3.01
C LYS A 182 10.92 14.19 -3.24
N ARG A 183 10.67 13.84 -4.50
CA ARG A 183 9.68 12.82 -4.89
C ARG A 183 10.03 11.43 -4.39
N PHE A 184 11.31 11.07 -4.41
CA PHE A 184 11.76 9.79 -3.87
C PHE A 184 11.52 9.75 -2.36
N SER A 185 11.92 10.82 -1.64
CA SER A 185 11.67 10.92 -0.20
C SER A 185 10.19 10.83 0.14
N THR A 186 9.30 11.51 -0.59
CA THR A 186 7.85 11.40 -0.35
C THR A 186 7.32 10.00 -0.62
N ALA A 187 7.73 9.36 -1.73
CA ALA A 187 7.29 8.00 -2.05
C ALA A 187 7.82 6.97 -1.03
N TRP A 188 9.04 7.17 -0.54
CA TRP A 188 9.65 6.34 0.49
C TRP A 188 8.90 6.49 1.82
N VAL A 189 8.62 7.72 2.28
CA VAL A 189 7.87 7.96 3.53
C VAL A 189 6.47 7.35 3.46
N VAL A 190 5.77 7.53 2.33
CA VAL A 190 4.46 6.90 2.10
C VAL A 190 4.58 5.39 2.21
N ALA A 191 5.56 4.79 1.51
CA ALA A 191 5.74 3.36 1.54
C ALA A 191 6.08 2.83 2.94
N THR A 192 6.97 3.49 3.67
CA THR A 192 7.30 3.18 5.07
C THR A 192 6.07 3.25 5.98
N THR A 193 5.25 4.29 5.83
CA THR A 193 4.02 4.46 6.62
C THR A 193 3.04 3.31 6.37
N PHE A 194 2.81 2.97 5.10
CA PHE A 194 1.91 1.86 4.76
C PHE A 194 2.49 0.50 5.13
N THR A 195 3.80 0.32 5.12
CA THR A 195 4.46 -0.87 5.65
C THR A 195 4.15 -1.05 7.13
N ALA A 196 4.29 0.01 7.95
CA ALA A 196 3.95 -0.06 9.37
C ALA A 196 2.49 -0.43 9.61
N VAL A 197 1.58 0.18 8.84
CA VAL A 197 0.14 -0.12 8.90
C VAL A 197 -0.12 -1.60 8.57
N CYS A 198 0.47 -2.10 7.49
CA CYS A 198 0.28 -3.49 7.08
C CYS A 198 0.89 -4.48 8.08
N ASP A 199 2.06 -4.20 8.65
CA ASP A 199 2.67 -5.05 9.68
C ASP A 199 1.76 -5.18 10.91
N GLN A 200 1.17 -4.04 11.34
CA GLN A 200 0.20 -4.03 12.45
C GLN A 200 -1.06 -4.84 12.14
N LEU A 201 -1.60 -4.71 10.93
CA LEU A 201 -2.80 -5.45 10.53
C LEU A 201 -2.53 -6.95 10.32
N ILE A 202 -1.38 -7.29 9.73
CA ILE A 202 -1.04 -8.67 9.37
C ILE A 202 -0.68 -9.49 10.62
N TYR A 203 0.21 -8.99 11.48
CA TYR A 203 0.77 -9.79 12.56
C TYR A 203 0.19 -9.48 13.94
N ARG A 204 -0.36 -8.28 14.18
CA ARG A 204 -0.65 -7.82 15.55
C ARG A 204 -2.13 -7.69 15.90
N ARG A 205 -3.04 -7.81 14.93
CA ARG A 205 -4.48 -7.53 15.13
C ARG A 205 -5.41 -8.73 14.93
N GLY A 206 -4.85 -9.94 14.90
CA GLY A 206 -5.62 -11.18 14.77
C GLY A 206 -6.15 -11.44 13.35
N THR A 207 -6.91 -12.52 13.18
CA THR A 207 -7.41 -12.99 11.88
C THR A 207 -8.40 -12.01 11.24
N GLY A 208 -9.27 -11.38 12.03
CA GLY A 208 -10.25 -10.41 11.53
C GLY A 208 -9.61 -9.19 10.84
N ALA A 209 -8.44 -8.75 11.30
CA ALA A 209 -7.72 -7.64 10.70
C ALA A 209 -7.13 -7.93 9.32
N LEU A 210 -6.95 -9.21 8.96
CA LEU A 210 -6.49 -9.59 7.62
C LEU A 210 -7.49 -9.20 6.54
N VAL A 211 -8.78 -9.17 6.87
CA VAL A 211 -9.83 -8.69 5.94
C VAL A 211 -9.62 -7.21 5.60
N ALA A 212 -9.16 -6.40 6.57
CA ALA A 212 -8.85 -4.99 6.34
C ALA A 212 -7.63 -4.77 5.42
N VAL A 213 -6.74 -5.76 5.29
CA VAL A 213 -5.59 -5.69 4.39
C VAL A 213 -6.00 -5.85 2.93
N LEU A 214 -7.09 -6.58 2.63
CA LEU A 214 -7.55 -6.82 1.25
C LEU A 214 -7.87 -5.54 0.46
N PRO A 215 -8.71 -4.60 0.94
CA PRO A 215 -9.00 -3.38 0.20
C PRO A 215 -7.76 -2.48 0.07
N LEU A 216 -6.88 -2.49 1.07
CA LEU A 216 -5.61 -1.80 1.01
C LEU A 216 -4.70 -2.37 -0.10
N LEU A 217 -4.54 -3.70 -0.16
CA LEU A 217 -3.80 -4.36 -1.23
C LEU A 217 -4.41 -4.12 -2.62
N LEU A 218 -5.75 -4.13 -2.72
CA LEU A 218 -6.44 -3.82 -3.97
C LEU A 218 -6.10 -2.40 -4.42
N SER A 219 -6.11 -1.41 -3.51
CA SER A 219 -5.72 -0.03 -3.84
C SER A 219 -4.25 0.06 -4.29
N MET A 220 -3.34 -0.67 -3.64
CA MET A 220 -1.93 -0.73 -4.03
C MET A 220 -1.74 -1.39 -5.40
N LEU A 221 -2.51 -2.44 -5.70
CA LEU A 221 -2.51 -3.10 -7.01
C LEU A 221 -2.99 -2.15 -8.12
N VAL A 222 -4.06 -1.38 -7.88
CA VAL A 222 -4.54 -0.37 -8.82
C VAL A 222 -3.47 0.69 -9.08
N VAL A 223 -2.81 1.19 -8.02
CA VAL A 223 -1.71 2.16 -8.16
C VAL A 223 -0.54 1.57 -8.94
N ALA A 224 -0.12 0.34 -8.59
CA ALA A 224 0.96 -0.36 -9.28
C ALA A 224 0.63 -0.60 -10.77
N TRP A 225 -0.62 -0.93 -11.08
CA TRP A 225 -1.10 -1.10 -12.45
C TRP A 225 -1.08 0.21 -13.24
N ILE A 226 -1.53 1.33 -12.65
CA ILE A 226 -1.47 2.67 -13.27
C ILE A 226 -0.01 3.04 -13.56
N VAL A 227 0.87 2.84 -12.57
CA VAL A 227 2.31 3.08 -12.68
C VAL A 227 2.93 2.24 -13.80
N TRP A 228 2.56 0.97 -13.89
CA TRP A 228 3.01 0.06 -14.93
C TRP A 228 2.51 0.46 -16.33
N ARG A 229 1.28 0.97 -16.46
CA ARG A 229 0.77 1.49 -17.74
C ARG A 229 1.45 2.79 -18.18
N ASP A 230 1.73 3.72 -17.26
CA ASP A 230 2.50 4.94 -17.60
C ASP A 230 3.93 4.58 -18.04
N ALA A 231 4.54 3.57 -17.42
CA ALA A 231 5.85 3.07 -17.83
C ALA A 231 5.87 2.45 -19.24
N GLN A 232 4.75 1.85 -19.70
CA GLN A 232 4.61 1.28 -21.05
C GLN A 232 4.24 2.32 -22.11
N SER A 233 3.33 3.24 -21.79
CA SER A 233 2.76 4.18 -22.77
C SER A 233 3.79 5.14 -23.35
N ARG A 234 4.91 5.34 -22.66
CA ARG A 234 6.01 6.21 -23.10
C ARG A 234 6.91 5.58 -24.18
N ASP A 235 6.83 4.26 -24.36
CA ASP A 235 7.51 3.58 -25.48
C ASP A 235 6.78 3.82 -26.82
N ALA A 236 5.46 4.06 -26.78
CA ALA A 236 4.62 4.19 -27.97
C ALA A 236 4.74 5.56 -28.68
N VAL A 237 5.12 6.63 -27.96
CA VAL A 237 5.23 7.97 -28.53
C VAL A 237 6.43 8.10 -29.48
N SER A 238 7.38 7.16 -29.45
CA SER A 238 8.47 7.08 -30.42
C SER A 238 8.21 6.15 -31.61
N SER A 239 7.11 5.40 -31.65
CA SER A 239 6.77 4.52 -32.78
C SER A 239 5.45 4.95 -33.43
N GLY A 240 5.52 5.68 -34.53
CA GLY A 240 4.35 6.10 -35.33
C GLY A 240 3.64 4.91 -35.99
N GLY A 241 2.80 4.20 -35.23
CA GLY A 241 2.03 3.04 -35.69
C GLY A 241 0.53 3.24 -35.49
N ARG A 242 -0.21 3.30 -36.61
CA ARG A 242 -1.67 3.56 -36.78
C ARG A 242 -2.65 2.61 -36.07
N LEU A 243 -2.23 1.74 -35.16
CA LEU A 243 -3.06 0.65 -34.61
C LEU A 243 -3.48 0.80 -33.14
N SER A 244 -3.14 1.90 -32.46
CA SER A 244 -3.52 2.13 -31.05
C SER A 244 -4.94 2.69 -30.83
N SER A 245 -5.71 2.94 -31.91
CA SER A 245 -7.03 3.60 -31.81
C SER A 245 -8.15 2.71 -31.29
N LEU A 246 -7.99 1.37 -31.30
CA LEU A 246 -9.06 0.44 -30.92
C LEU A 246 -9.07 0.08 -29.42
N PHE A 247 -8.02 0.40 -28.65
CA PHE A 247 -7.98 0.18 -27.20
C PHE A 247 -8.11 1.48 -26.37
N ALA A 248 -8.53 2.58 -27.02
CA ALA A 248 -8.69 3.91 -26.42
C ALA A 248 -10.12 4.20 -25.91
N ALA A 249 -10.87 3.17 -25.48
CA ALA A 249 -12.12 3.38 -24.77
C ALA A 249 -11.80 3.76 -23.31
N ALA A 250 -11.87 5.05 -23.03
CA ALA A 250 -11.43 5.77 -21.82
C ALA A 250 -9.90 6.00 -21.74
N PRO A 251 -9.39 7.16 -22.20
CA PRO A 251 -8.02 7.55 -21.90
C PRO A 251 -7.88 7.68 -20.38
N ALA A 252 -7.15 6.74 -19.77
CA ALA A 252 -6.76 6.88 -18.37
C ALA A 252 -6.00 8.21 -18.25
N PRO A 253 -6.39 9.10 -17.31
CA PRO A 253 -5.81 10.43 -17.22
C PRO A 253 -4.31 10.31 -16.96
N SER A 254 -3.49 10.79 -17.89
CA SER A 254 -2.04 10.79 -17.71
C SER A 254 -1.67 11.66 -16.51
N LEU A 255 -0.61 11.30 -15.77
CA LEU A 255 -0.17 12.10 -14.61
C LEU A 255 0.13 13.56 -14.98
N ASP A 256 0.54 13.79 -16.23
CA ASP A 256 0.80 15.11 -16.76
C ASP A 256 -0.53 15.85 -17.07
N ALA A 257 -1.58 15.17 -17.55
CA ALA A 257 -2.93 15.73 -17.66
C ALA A 257 -3.57 16.02 -16.29
N ILE A 258 -3.37 15.13 -15.30
CA ILE A 258 -3.77 15.36 -13.90
C ILE A 258 -3.04 16.61 -13.37
N ARG A 259 -1.72 16.71 -13.58
CA ARG A 259 -0.94 17.88 -13.18
C ARG A 259 -1.39 19.16 -13.88
N ASP A 260 -1.67 19.09 -15.18
CA ASP A 260 -2.09 20.25 -15.95
C ASP A 260 -3.51 20.69 -15.53
N ALA A 261 -4.37 19.75 -15.13
CA ALA A 261 -5.64 20.05 -14.47
C ALA A 261 -5.43 20.73 -13.10
N PHE A 262 -4.42 20.31 -12.31
CA PHE A 262 -4.04 21.01 -11.07
C PHE A 262 -3.46 22.41 -11.32
N ARG A 263 -2.78 22.63 -12.46
CA ARG A 263 -2.19 23.94 -12.81
C ARG A 263 -3.19 24.92 -13.44
N ARG A 264 -4.25 24.41 -14.09
CA ARG A 264 -5.30 25.21 -14.77
C ARG A 264 -6.59 25.33 -13.94
N GLN A 265 -6.53 25.17 -12.61
CA GLN A 265 -7.69 25.48 -11.77
C GLN A 265 -7.90 27.01 -11.76
N ASP A 266 -8.68 27.50 -12.72
CA ASP A 266 -9.13 28.90 -12.83
C ASP A 266 -10.06 29.34 -11.67
N ARG A 267 -10.33 28.44 -10.70
CA ARG A 267 -11.04 28.75 -9.46
C ARG A 267 -10.23 28.31 -8.25
N PRO A 268 -10.01 29.21 -7.27
CA PRO A 268 -9.29 28.87 -6.05
C PRO A 268 -10.02 27.76 -5.29
N LEU A 269 -9.27 26.77 -4.80
CA LEU A 269 -9.78 25.76 -3.89
C LEU A 269 -10.44 26.46 -2.70
N THR A 270 -11.75 26.28 -2.57
CA THR A 270 -12.54 26.99 -1.58
C THR A 270 -12.56 26.17 -0.31
N LEU A 271 -11.78 26.59 0.70
CA LEU A 271 -11.66 25.90 2.01
C LEU A 271 -13.02 25.55 2.62
N ARG A 272 -14.05 26.38 2.37
CA ARG A 272 -15.43 26.15 2.80
C ARG A 272 -16.00 24.82 2.30
N TRP A 273 -15.76 24.47 1.03
CA TRP A 273 -16.27 23.22 0.44
C TRP A 273 -15.51 21.99 0.92
N ILE A 274 -14.22 22.14 1.24
CA ILE A 274 -13.44 21.07 1.89
C ILE A 274 -14.02 20.78 3.28
N ALA A 275 -14.25 21.81 4.09
CA ALA A 275 -14.85 21.65 5.42
C ALA A 275 -16.27 21.08 5.34
N PHE A 276 -17.11 21.58 4.41
CA PHE A 276 -18.45 21.06 4.19
C PHE A 276 -18.44 19.60 3.77
N GLY A 277 -17.62 19.22 2.79
CA GLY A 277 -17.48 17.84 2.36
C GLY A 277 -16.94 16.93 3.47
N ALA A 278 -16.10 17.45 4.37
CA ALA A 278 -15.68 16.69 5.53
C ALA A 278 -16.86 16.39 6.47
N PHE A 279 -17.71 17.37 6.78
CA PHE A 279 -18.92 17.16 7.58
C PHE A 279 -19.90 16.20 6.91
N VAL A 280 -20.13 16.34 5.60
CA VAL A 280 -21.00 15.44 4.83
C VAL A 280 -20.48 14.00 4.86
N THR A 281 -19.17 13.81 4.66
CA THR A 281 -18.54 12.48 4.72
C THR A 281 -18.72 11.87 6.11
N THR A 282 -18.47 12.62 7.18
CA THR A 282 -18.66 12.14 8.56
C THR A 282 -20.12 11.75 8.81
N GLY A 283 -21.08 12.59 8.42
CA GLY A 283 -22.51 12.29 8.56
C GLY A 283 -22.93 11.04 7.77
N LEU A 284 -22.40 10.84 6.57
CA LEU A 284 -22.65 9.65 5.77
C LEU A 284 -22.01 8.39 6.36
N ILE A 285 -20.79 8.49 6.94
CA ILE A 285 -20.18 7.38 7.67
C ILE A 285 -21.07 6.98 8.85
N THR A 286 -21.50 7.95 9.67
CA THR A 286 -22.39 7.70 10.81
C THR A 286 -23.71 7.07 10.38
N THR A 287 -24.33 7.60 9.32
CA THR A 287 -25.60 7.08 8.79
C THR A 287 -25.42 5.68 8.20
N GLY A 288 -24.35 5.45 7.44
CA GLY A 288 -24.03 4.15 6.86
C GLY A 288 -23.75 3.09 7.91
N LEU A 289 -23.06 3.45 9.01
CA LEU A 289 -22.87 2.56 10.16
C LEU A 289 -24.19 2.25 10.87
N ALA A 290 -25.03 3.26 11.12
CA ALA A 290 -26.34 3.05 11.76
C ALA A 290 -27.25 2.13 10.90
N LEU A 291 -27.28 2.35 9.58
CA LEU A 291 -28.01 1.49 8.65
C LEU A 291 -27.43 0.07 8.60
N ALA A 292 -26.10 -0.07 8.65
CA ALA A 292 -25.44 -1.37 8.70
C ALA A 292 -25.80 -2.16 9.98
N VAL A 293 -25.83 -1.48 11.14
CA VAL A 293 -26.28 -2.08 12.41
C VAL A 293 -27.75 -2.48 12.34
N TRP A 294 -28.61 -1.57 11.86
CA TRP A 294 -30.04 -1.85 11.72
C TRP A 294 -30.31 -3.04 10.77
N ALA A 295 -29.72 -3.03 9.58
CA ALA A 295 -29.86 -4.10 8.60
C ALA A 295 -29.28 -5.43 9.11
N GLY A 296 -28.16 -5.39 9.85
CA GLY A 296 -27.60 -6.58 10.47
C GLY A 296 -28.48 -7.13 11.58
N HIS A 297 -29.11 -6.28 12.38
CA HIS A 297 -30.03 -6.71 13.42
C HIS A 297 -31.27 -7.40 12.84
N GLU A 298 -31.86 -6.84 11.78
CA GLU A 298 -32.95 -7.47 11.01
C GLU A 298 -32.52 -8.81 10.39
N ALA A 299 -31.25 -8.95 10.01
CA ALA A 299 -30.68 -10.19 9.50
C ALA A 299 -30.27 -11.19 10.61
N GLY A 300 -30.54 -10.89 11.89
CA GLY A 300 -30.19 -11.74 13.03
C GLY A 300 -28.69 -11.79 13.34
N LEU A 301 -27.92 -10.79 12.89
CA LEU A 301 -26.49 -10.70 13.18
C LEU A 301 -26.26 -10.21 14.61
N ASP A 302 -25.47 -10.96 15.37
CA ASP A 302 -25.04 -10.56 16.71
C ASP A 302 -23.76 -9.71 16.62
N PHE A 303 -23.92 -8.39 16.82
CA PHE A 303 -22.80 -7.45 16.86
C PHE A 303 -21.99 -7.50 18.16
N SER A 304 -22.50 -8.14 19.22
CA SER A 304 -21.75 -8.30 20.48
C SER A 304 -20.53 -9.20 20.31
N ALA A 305 -20.58 -10.12 19.34
CA ALA A 305 -19.47 -10.98 18.94
C ALA A 305 -18.26 -10.21 18.37
N VAL A 306 -18.43 -8.94 17.95
CA VAL A 306 -17.34 -8.08 17.45
C VAL A 306 -16.49 -7.54 18.60
N ASP A 307 -17.06 -7.36 19.79
CA ASP A 307 -16.38 -6.77 20.96
C ASP A 307 -15.55 -7.82 21.73
N GLN A 308 -15.93 -9.09 21.62
CA GLN A 308 -15.14 -10.17 22.17
C GLN A 308 -13.90 -10.36 21.28
N GLN A 309 -12.71 -10.10 21.84
CA GLN A 309 -11.39 -10.21 21.21
C GLN A 309 -11.08 -11.58 20.55
N GLN A 310 -11.99 -12.55 20.65
CA GLN A 310 -12.00 -13.80 19.91
C GLN A 310 -12.88 -13.64 18.67
N THR A 311 -12.31 -13.11 17.58
CA THR A 311 -12.96 -13.11 16.27
C THR A 311 -13.07 -14.55 15.75
N THR A 312 -14.09 -15.28 16.21
CA THR A 312 -14.58 -16.49 15.58
C THR A 312 -15.13 -16.14 14.19
N THR A 313 -15.33 -17.14 13.33
CA THR A 313 -15.90 -16.97 11.98
C THR A 313 -17.23 -16.19 12.00
N GLU A 314 -17.97 -16.26 13.10
CA GLU A 314 -19.24 -15.57 13.32
C GLU A 314 -19.09 -14.05 13.45
N GLY A 315 -17.99 -13.56 14.04
CA GLY A 315 -17.71 -12.12 14.16
C GLY A 315 -17.27 -11.45 12.86
N MET A 316 -16.94 -12.21 11.81
CA MET A 316 -16.51 -11.65 10.52
C MET A 316 -17.66 -11.02 9.74
N ILE A 317 -18.85 -11.63 9.75
CA ILE A 317 -19.99 -11.16 8.97
C ILE A 317 -20.45 -9.77 9.43
N PRO A 318 -20.69 -9.52 10.74
CA PRO A 318 -21.03 -8.19 11.22
C PRO A 318 -19.96 -7.13 10.88
N LEU A 319 -18.67 -7.52 10.96
CA LEU A 319 -17.55 -6.61 10.66
C LEU A 319 -17.50 -6.22 9.18
N VAL A 320 -17.79 -7.15 8.27
CA VAL A 320 -17.91 -6.87 6.84
C VAL A 320 -19.10 -5.95 6.57
N VAL A 321 -20.24 -6.16 7.23
CA VAL A 321 -21.44 -5.32 7.07
C VAL A 321 -21.15 -3.88 7.53
N LEU A 322 -20.53 -3.69 8.71
CA LEU A 322 -20.11 -2.38 9.21
C LEU A 322 -19.11 -1.71 8.28
N GLY A 323 -18.08 -2.46 7.84
CA GLY A 323 -17.06 -1.97 6.92
C GLY A 323 -17.65 -1.56 5.58
N THR A 324 -18.60 -2.32 5.04
CA THR A 324 -19.27 -1.99 3.78
C THR A 324 -20.13 -0.74 3.92
N GLY A 325 -20.90 -0.61 5.00
CA GLY A 325 -21.67 0.59 5.31
C GLY A 325 -20.78 1.83 5.38
N ALA A 326 -19.69 1.77 6.13
CA ALA A 326 -18.72 2.87 6.23
C ALA A 326 -18.03 3.19 4.89
N LEU A 327 -17.62 2.18 4.12
CA LEU A 327 -16.94 2.38 2.84
C LEU A 327 -17.88 2.95 1.76
N SER A 328 -19.17 2.60 1.80
CA SER A 328 -20.17 3.14 0.88
C SER A 328 -20.44 4.65 1.08
N ALA A 329 -20.06 5.21 2.24
CA ALA A 329 -20.17 6.64 2.50
C ALA A 329 -19.24 7.48 1.61
N PHE A 330 -18.06 6.97 1.26
CA PHE A 330 -17.07 7.72 0.46
C PHE A 330 -17.52 8.01 -0.98
N PRO A 331 -18.00 7.04 -1.78
CA PRO A 331 -18.48 7.35 -3.13
C PRO A 331 -19.74 8.23 -3.10
N VAL A 332 -20.65 8.03 -2.14
CA VAL A 332 -21.84 8.88 -1.99
C VAL A 332 -21.45 10.31 -1.63
N SER A 333 -20.51 10.49 -0.70
CA SER A 333 -19.99 11.81 -0.33
C SER A 333 -19.32 12.49 -1.51
N GLY A 334 -18.49 11.76 -2.25
CA GLY A 334 -17.83 12.26 -3.46
C GLY A 334 -18.83 12.78 -4.49
N TYR A 335 -19.89 11.99 -4.76
CA TYR A 335 -20.97 12.36 -5.67
C TYR A 335 -21.72 13.61 -5.22
N LEU A 336 -22.17 13.66 -3.95
CA LEU A 336 -22.92 14.78 -3.41
C LEU A 336 -22.07 16.06 -3.39
N LEU A 337 -20.79 15.95 -3.00
CA LEU A 337 -19.93 17.12 -2.96
C LEU A 337 -19.66 17.67 -4.36
N ALA A 338 -19.40 16.81 -5.35
CA ALA A 338 -19.21 17.25 -6.74
C ALA A 338 -20.46 17.94 -7.31
N ARG A 339 -21.65 17.40 -7.02
CA ARG A 339 -22.93 18.01 -7.42
C ARG A 339 -23.19 19.34 -6.72
N ALA A 340 -22.86 19.44 -5.44
CA ALA A 340 -23.09 20.64 -4.63
C ALA A 340 -22.09 21.77 -4.92
N SER A 341 -20.81 21.43 -5.14
CA SER A 341 -19.76 22.40 -5.41
C SER A 341 -19.83 22.95 -6.85
N GLY A 342 -20.43 22.20 -7.77
CA GLY A 342 -20.45 22.52 -9.20
C GLY A 342 -19.04 22.62 -9.81
N THR A 343 -18.04 22.03 -9.15
CA THR A 343 -16.65 22.15 -9.57
C THR A 343 -16.29 21.11 -10.60
N GLN A 344 -15.57 21.49 -11.66
CA GLN A 344 -15.18 20.56 -12.73
C GLN A 344 -14.05 19.59 -12.32
N THR A 345 -13.69 19.54 -11.04
CA THR A 345 -12.50 18.82 -10.57
C THR A 345 -12.82 17.88 -9.41
N VAL A 346 -12.34 16.65 -9.54
CA VAL A 346 -12.50 15.55 -8.57
C VAL A 346 -11.69 15.76 -7.26
N ILE A 347 -10.80 16.76 -7.26
CA ILE A 347 -9.81 16.99 -6.19
C ILE A 347 -10.45 17.52 -4.91
N GLU A 348 -11.39 18.44 -5.00
CA GLU A 348 -12.06 19.03 -3.83
C GLU A 348 -12.78 17.95 -2.98
N PRO A 349 -13.59 17.05 -3.58
CA PRO A 349 -14.15 15.88 -2.90
C PRO A 349 -13.12 14.96 -2.27
N ALA A 350 -12.01 14.73 -2.96
CA ALA A 350 -10.98 13.82 -2.49
C ALA A 350 -10.23 14.38 -1.26
N ILE A 351 -9.94 15.69 -1.26
CA ILE A 351 -9.33 16.38 -0.11
C ILE A 351 -10.33 16.47 1.05
N ALA A 352 -11.61 16.75 0.77
CA ALA A 352 -12.66 16.77 1.79
C ALA A 352 -12.82 15.41 2.49
N ALA A 353 -12.82 14.31 1.72
CA ALA A 353 -12.86 12.95 2.27
C ALA A 353 -11.60 12.62 3.09
N SER A 354 -10.42 13.04 2.61
CA SER A 354 -9.17 12.91 3.38
C SER A 354 -9.24 13.64 4.72
N LEU A 355 -9.77 14.87 4.71
CA LEU A 355 -9.88 15.71 5.91
C LEU A 355 -10.92 15.17 6.89
N ALA A 356 -12.06 14.66 6.39
CA ALA A 356 -13.00 13.89 7.20
C ALA A 356 -12.35 12.68 7.85
N MET A 357 -11.59 11.90 7.09
CA MET A 357 -10.89 10.74 7.65
C MET A 357 -9.90 11.14 8.73
N VAL A 358 -9.12 12.21 8.54
CA VAL A 358 -8.23 12.73 9.59
C VAL A 358 -9.02 13.18 10.82
N LEU A 359 -10.15 13.87 10.64
CA LEU A 359 -10.99 14.33 11.74
C LEU A 359 -11.57 13.14 12.54
N VAL A 360 -12.18 12.17 11.84
CA VAL A 360 -12.69 10.92 12.43
C VAL A 360 -11.55 10.17 13.13
N MET A 361 -10.36 10.13 12.52
CA MET A 361 -9.16 9.50 13.09
C MET A 361 -8.71 10.18 14.38
N VAL A 362 -8.74 11.51 14.45
CA VAL A 362 -8.40 12.25 15.67
C VAL A 362 -9.43 11.97 16.76
N PHE A 363 -10.72 12.04 16.44
CA PHE A 363 -11.79 11.76 17.42
C PHE A 363 -11.75 10.32 17.92
N MET A 364 -11.62 9.36 17.02
CA MET A 364 -11.51 7.94 17.38
C MET A 364 -10.16 7.62 18.04
N GLY A 365 -9.07 8.27 17.64
CA GLY A 365 -7.74 8.07 18.22
C GLY A 365 -7.66 8.50 19.69
N MET A 366 -8.44 9.52 20.08
CA MET A 366 -8.62 9.90 21.49
C MET A 366 -9.34 8.81 22.31
N LEU A 367 -10.23 8.04 21.68
CA LEU A 367 -11.02 6.99 22.34
C LEU A 367 -10.30 5.63 22.33
N ALA A 368 -9.65 5.29 21.22
CA ALA A 368 -8.95 4.05 21.00
C ALA A 368 -7.80 4.28 20.00
N PRO A 369 -6.52 4.26 20.43
CA PRO A 369 -5.36 4.47 19.56
C PRO A 369 -5.28 3.51 18.36
N VAL A 370 -5.92 2.35 18.49
CA VAL A 370 -6.08 1.32 17.45
C VAL A 370 -6.76 1.84 16.20
N SER A 371 -7.77 2.69 16.37
CA SER A 371 -8.59 3.23 15.29
C SER A 371 -7.75 4.04 14.28
N VAL A 372 -6.65 4.63 14.76
CA VAL A 372 -5.71 5.40 13.94
C VAL A 372 -5.11 4.53 12.85
N VAL A 373 -4.69 3.30 13.17
CA VAL A 373 -4.10 2.39 12.17
C VAL A 373 -5.10 2.04 11.08
N PHE A 374 -6.33 1.70 11.47
CA PHE A 374 -7.38 1.38 10.53
C PHE A 374 -7.74 2.59 9.66
N ALA A 375 -7.86 3.78 10.25
CA ALA A 375 -8.14 5.00 9.50
C ALA A 375 -7.04 5.30 8.46
N VAL A 376 -5.75 5.17 8.84
CA VAL A 376 -4.64 5.32 7.88
C VAL A 376 -4.67 4.23 6.81
N ALA A 377 -4.98 2.98 7.17
CA ALA A 377 -5.11 1.87 6.23
C ALA A 377 -6.20 2.10 5.19
N PHE A 378 -7.36 2.60 5.62
CA PHE A 378 -8.51 2.82 4.75
C PHE A 378 -8.48 4.17 4.03
N SER A 379 -7.60 5.10 4.41
CA SER A 379 -7.51 6.43 3.80
C SER A 379 -7.33 6.42 2.27
N PRO A 380 -6.42 5.62 1.67
CA PRO A 380 -6.30 5.54 0.21
C PRO A 380 -7.56 5.01 -0.47
N VAL A 381 -8.22 4.02 0.14
CA VAL A 381 -9.44 3.40 -0.38
C VAL A 381 -10.57 4.42 -0.36
N ALA A 382 -10.74 5.11 0.76
CA ALA A 382 -11.69 6.20 0.92
C ALA A 382 -11.46 7.35 -0.05
N PHE A 383 -10.20 7.74 -0.25
CA PHE A 383 -9.81 8.74 -1.24
C PHE A 383 -10.19 8.30 -2.66
N ALA A 384 -9.86 7.07 -3.04
CA ALA A 384 -10.16 6.53 -4.35
C ALA A 384 -11.68 6.43 -4.59
N LEU A 385 -12.43 5.94 -3.61
CA LEU A 385 -13.88 5.85 -3.69
C LEU A 385 -14.55 7.23 -3.77
N SER A 386 -14.06 8.22 -3.00
CA SER A 386 -14.52 9.60 -3.11
C SER A 386 -14.23 10.18 -4.50
N CYS A 387 -13.05 9.90 -5.07
CA CYS A 387 -12.73 10.29 -6.45
C CYS A 387 -13.71 9.69 -7.46
N ILE A 388 -14.01 8.39 -7.33
CA ILE A 388 -14.96 7.68 -8.20
C ILE A 388 -16.35 8.30 -8.10
N GLY A 389 -16.84 8.52 -6.88
CA GLY A 389 -18.14 9.15 -6.64
C GLY A 389 -18.24 10.55 -7.23
N ALA A 390 -17.20 11.35 -7.04
CA ALA A 390 -17.12 12.69 -7.61
C ALA A 390 -17.11 12.66 -9.14
N TRP A 391 -16.40 11.72 -9.77
CA TRP A 391 -16.40 11.58 -11.23
C TRP A 391 -17.81 11.31 -11.78
N VAL A 392 -18.58 10.43 -11.13
CA VAL A 392 -20.00 10.17 -11.47
C VAL A 392 -20.88 11.40 -11.23
N GLY A 393 -20.55 12.24 -10.23
CA GLY A 393 -21.25 13.49 -9.99
C GLY A 393 -21.04 14.54 -11.09
N LEU A 394 -19.93 14.46 -11.82
CA LEU A 394 -19.56 15.40 -12.88
C LEU A 394 -20.02 14.97 -14.28
N SER A 395 -20.25 13.68 -14.49
CA SER A 395 -20.99 13.17 -15.65
C SER A 395 -22.48 13.43 -15.50
#